data_AF-A0A7S0WJC0-F1
#
_entry.id   AF-A0A7S0WJC0-F1
#
_cell.length_a   1.000
_cell.length_b   1.000
_cell.length_c   1.000
_cell.angle_alpha   90.00
_cell.angle_beta   90.00
_cell.angle_gamma   90.00
#
_symmetry.space_group_name_H-M   'P 1'
#
loop_
_entity.id
_entity.type
_entity.pdbx_description
1 polymer ?
#
loop_
_entity_poly.entity_id
_entity_poly.type
_entity_poly.pdbx_seq_one_letter_code
_entity_poly.pdbx_strand_id
1 'polypeptide(L)'
;LLNATEDWLYEDGEDETKGVYNAKLAELEAIGEPIATRAREELERPEAIASLKATAGKFLEMCADEAHEHIDTADLDKVAKECNDALAWLEEKITMQQATPKTQPAVLLSADIEKKRSTLERFATPIMNRPKPKPKVEEPTPEPMDDGEGADAAPPVDGDEPV
;
A
#
# COMPACT_ATOMS: atom_id res chain seq x y z
N LEU A 1 36.10 -15.69 25.99
CA LEU A 1 35.90 -15.92 24.55
C LEU A 1 36.83 -15.04 23.74
N LEU A 2 36.67 -13.71 23.75
CA LEU A 2 37.51 -12.81 22.95
C LEU A 2 39.02 -12.98 23.21
N ASN A 3 39.47 -12.95 24.47
CA ASN A 3 40.88 -13.21 24.79
C ASN A 3 41.35 -14.59 24.29
N ALA A 4 40.53 -15.63 24.43
CA ALA A 4 40.90 -16.96 23.95
C ALA A 4 40.98 -17.05 22.42
N THR A 5 40.16 -16.27 21.70
CA THR A 5 40.24 -16.17 20.23
C THR A 5 41.45 -15.35 19.80
N GLU A 6 41.83 -14.33 20.57
CA GLU A 6 43.06 -13.55 20.38
C GLU A 6 44.31 -14.41 20.63
N ASP A 7 44.36 -15.11 21.76
CA ASP A 7 45.44 -16.04 22.10
C ASP A 7 45.58 -17.12 21.01
N TRP A 8 44.46 -17.70 20.55
CA TRP A 8 44.45 -18.63 19.43
C TRP A 8 45.05 -18.04 18.15
N LEU A 9 44.77 -16.77 17.84
CA LEU A 9 45.28 -16.13 16.62
C LEU A 9 46.80 -15.97 16.63
N TYR A 10 47.39 -15.76 17.81
CA TYR A 10 48.85 -15.62 17.98
C TYR A 10 49.58 -16.96 18.18
N GLU A 11 48.85 -18.02 18.52
CA GLU A 11 49.41 -19.37 18.73
C GLU A 11 49.00 -20.31 17.59
N ASP A 12 48.04 -21.21 17.83
CA ASP A 12 47.63 -22.28 16.91
C ASP A 12 47.04 -21.77 15.57
N GLY A 13 46.65 -20.50 15.51
CA GLY A 13 45.94 -19.89 14.40
C GLY A 13 46.85 -19.17 13.38
N GLU A 14 48.16 -19.04 13.58
CA GLU A 14 49.03 -18.22 12.71
C GLU A 14 49.08 -18.72 11.26
N ASP A 15 49.22 -20.03 11.06
CA ASP A 15 49.37 -20.69 9.74
C ASP A 15 48.14 -21.51 9.32
N GLU A 16 46.98 -21.21 9.92
CA GLU A 16 45.76 -21.97 9.66
C GLU A 16 45.13 -21.68 8.30
N THR A 17 44.27 -22.60 7.86
CA THR A 17 43.59 -22.43 6.57
C THR A 17 42.51 -21.34 6.63
N LYS A 18 42.22 -20.71 5.50
CA LYS A 18 41.07 -19.78 5.35
C LYS A 18 39.76 -20.37 5.91
N GLY A 19 39.54 -21.67 5.73
CA GLY A 19 38.35 -22.35 6.24
C GLY A 19 38.25 -22.31 7.76
N VAL A 20 39.37 -22.49 8.46
CA VAL A 20 39.44 -22.45 9.93
C VAL A 20 39.23 -21.02 10.44
N TYR A 21 39.82 -20.02 9.79
CA TYR A 21 39.54 -18.61 10.11
C TYR A 21 38.07 -18.25 9.95
N ASN A 22 37.46 -18.68 8.85
CA ASN A 22 36.02 -18.45 8.62
C ASN A 22 35.16 -19.11 9.70
N ALA A 23 35.53 -20.31 10.16
CA ALA A 23 34.83 -20.99 11.25
C ALA A 23 34.97 -20.22 12.57
N LYS A 24 36.17 -19.74 12.91
CA LYS A 24 36.41 -18.90 14.09
C LYS A 24 35.65 -17.58 14.04
N LEU A 25 35.61 -16.94 12.87
CA LEU A 25 34.80 -15.74 12.67
C LEU A 25 33.31 -16.03 12.88
N ALA A 26 32.80 -17.11 12.30
CA ALA A 26 31.40 -17.50 12.47
C ALA A 26 31.03 -17.81 13.93
N GLU A 27 31.94 -18.40 14.73
CA GLU A 27 31.75 -18.60 16.17
C GLU A 27 31.56 -17.27 16.93
N LEU A 28 32.35 -16.25 16.58
CA LEU A 28 32.23 -14.91 17.17
C LEU A 28 30.96 -14.19 16.70
N GLU A 29 30.68 -14.24 15.40
CA GLU A 29 29.48 -13.63 14.80
C GLU A 29 28.19 -14.22 15.36
N ALA A 30 28.16 -15.53 15.66
CA ALA A 30 27.00 -16.17 16.28
C ALA A 30 26.57 -15.52 17.61
N ILE A 31 27.50 -14.85 18.31
CA ILE A 31 27.24 -14.14 19.55
C ILE A 31 27.07 -12.63 19.31
N GLY A 32 27.90 -12.06 18.42
CA GLY A 32 27.89 -10.63 18.10
C GLY A 32 26.66 -10.19 17.32
N GLU A 33 26.25 -10.97 16.32
CA GLU A 33 25.17 -10.62 15.39
C GLU A 33 23.82 -10.45 16.09
N PRO A 34 23.38 -11.33 17.03
CA PRO A 34 22.17 -11.07 17.80
C PRO A 34 22.21 -9.78 18.63
N ILE A 35 23.40 -9.33 19.06
CA ILE A 35 23.57 -8.06 19.78
C ILE A 35 23.46 -6.89 18.81
N ALA A 36 24.18 -6.95 17.70
CA ALA A 36 24.16 -5.92 16.66
C ALA A 36 22.75 -5.74 16.09
N THR A 37 22.07 -6.84 15.78
CA THR A 37 20.68 -6.84 15.34
C THR A 37 19.76 -6.17 16.37
N ARG A 38 19.83 -6.52 17.67
CA ARG A 38 19.00 -5.84 18.69
C ARG A 38 19.24 -4.34 18.75
N ALA A 39 20.49 -3.89 18.63
CA ALA A 39 20.83 -2.47 18.62
C ALA A 39 20.27 -1.76 17.38
N ARG A 40 20.43 -2.36 16.19
CA ARG A 40 19.88 -1.86 14.93
C ARG A 40 18.36 -1.74 14.98
N GLU A 41 17.68 -2.77 15.47
CA GLU A 41 16.21 -2.78 15.61
C GLU A 41 15.70 -1.70 16.59
N GLU A 42 16.46 -1.34 17.62
CA GLU A 42 16.07 -0.25 18.52
C GLU A 42 16.13 1.12 17.82
N LEU A 43 17.09 1.30 16.90
CA LEU A 43 17.27 2.54 16.14
C LEU A 43 16.26 2.68 14.99
N GLU A 44 15.99 1.61 14.25
CA GLU A 44 15.19 1.66 13.02
C GLU A 44 13.67 1.60 13.28
N ARG A 45 13.25 0.87 14.33
CA ARG A 45 11.83 0.58 14.57
C ARG A 45 10.95 1.82 14.80
N PRO A 46 11.39 2.88 15.51
CA PRO A 46 10.56 4.08 15.67
C PRO A 46 10.15 4.71 14.33
N GLU A 47 11.06 4.76 13.36
CA GLU A 47 10.78 5.30 12.02
C GLU A 47 9.84 4.37 11.24
N ALA A 48 10.05 3.05 11.32
CA ALA A 48 9.16 2.08 10.68
C ALA A 48 7.73 2.17 11.24
N ILE A 49 7.58 2.28 12.57
CA ILE A 49 6.29 2.49 13.25
C ILE A 49 5.63 3.77 12.75
N ALA A 50 6.36 4.88 12.72
CA ALA A 50 5.85 6.17 12.28
C ALA A 50 5.37 6.10 10.82
N SER A 51 6.14 5.44 9.96
CA SER A 51 5.82 5.27 8.54
C SER A 51 4.54 4.46 8.33
N LEU A 52 4.38 3.31 9.01
CA LEU A 52 3.14 2.52 8.89
C LEU A 52 1.93 3.31 9.40
N LYS A 53 2.06 4.02 10.53
CA LYS A 53 1.00 4.88 11.07
C LYS A 53 0.62 5.99 10.08
N ALA A 54 1.61 6.66 9.50
CA ALA A 54 1.40 7.72 8.51
C ALA A 54 0.70 7.21 7.25
N THR A 55 1.15 6.08 6.69
CA THR A 55 0.51 5.46 5.52
C THR A 55 -0.94 5.06 5.81
N ALA A 56 -1.20 4.41 6.94
CA ALA A 56 -2.57 4.02 7.32
C ALA A 56 -3.46 5.26 7.56
N GLY A 57 -2.95 6.28 8.25
CA GLY A 57 -3.65 7.54 8.47
C GLY A 57 -4.02 8.23 7.16
N LYS A 58 -3.08 8.32 6.22
CA LYS A 58 -3.33 8.90 4.90
C LYS A 58 -4.47 8.18 4.16
N PHE A 59 -4.49 6.85 4.15
CA PHE A 59 -5.56 6.12 3.47
C PHE A 59 -6.92 6.30 4.17
N LEU A 60 -6.94 6.34 5.50
CA LEU A 60 -8.16 6.63 6.27
C LEU A 60 -8.70 8.03 5.97
N GLU A 61 -7.83 9.04 5.91
CA GLU A 61 -8.19 10.40 5.50
C GLU A 61 -8.77 10.42 4.09
N MET A 62 -8.12 9.74 3.13
CA MET A 62 -8.63 9.63 1.76
C MET A 62 -10.00 8.93 1.69
N CYS A 63 -10.28 7.95 2.54
CA CYS A 63 -11.59 7.28 2.59
C CYS A 63 -12.71 8.21 3.08
N ALA A 64 -12.38 9.26 3.83
CA ALA A 64 -13.32 10.26 4.34
C ALA A 64 -13.38 11.54 3.48
N ASP A 65 -12.56 11.63 2.44
CA ASP A 65 -12.43 12.81 1.57
C ASP A 65 -13.48 12.78 0.44
N GLU A 66 -14.15 13.92 0.22
CA GLU A 66 -15.09 14.15 -0.90
C GLU A 66 -14.47 13.82 -2.27
N ALA A 67 -13.15 13.94 -2.41
CA ALA A 67 -12.41 13.59 -3.61
C ALA A 67 -12.57 12.12 -4.04
N HIS A 68 -12.97 11.23 -3.12
CA HIS A 68 -13.10 9.78 -3.32
C HIS A 68 -14.55 9.27 -3.25
N GLU A 69 -15.56 10.14 -3.18
CA GLU A 69 -16.99 9.75 -3.14
C GLU A 69 -17.45 8.94 -4.35
N HIS A 70 -16.73 8.99 -5.46
CA HIS A 70 -17.02 8.18 -6.64
C HIS A 70 -16.59 6.71 -6.50
N ILE A 71 -15.84 6.37 -5.45
CA ILE A 71 -15.46 5.01 -5.13
C ILE A 71 -16.61 4.36 -4.37
N ASP A 72 -16.89 3.09 -4.71
CA ASP A 72 -17.93 2.32 -4.03
C ASP A 72 -17.66 2.24 -2.52
N THR A 73 -18.70 2.48 -1.71
CA THR A 73 -18.59 2.51 -0.25
C THR A 73 -18.05 1.18 0.30
N ALA A 74 -18.40 0.04 -0.28
CA ALA A 74 -17.89 -1.24 0.20
C ALA A 74 -16.38 -1.42 -0.06
N ASP A 75 -15.83 -0.75 -1.08
CA ASP A 75 -14.39 -0.74 -1.32
C ASP A 75 -13.66 0.24 -0.40
N LEU A 76 -14.26 1.41 -0.09
CA LEU A 76 -13.72 2.32 0.94
C LEU A 76 -13.71 1.66 2.32
N ASP A 77 -14.79 0.98 2.71
CA ASP A 77 -14.90 0.26 3.97
C ASP A 77 -13.83 -0.84 4.09
N LYS A 78 -13.51 -1.54 2.99
CA LYS A 78 -12.42 -2.53 2.96
C LYS A 78 -11.05 -1.88 3.21
N VAL A 79 -10.78 -0.72 2.58
CA VAL A 79 -9.51 0.00 2.78
C VAL A 79 -9.41 0.47 4.24
N ALA A 80 -10.45 1.11 4.75
CA ALA A 80 -10.50 1.53 6.15
C ALA A 80 -10.32 0.36 7.12
N LYS A 81 -10.96 -0.78 6.85
CA LYS A 81 -10.78 -2.00 7.66
C LYS A 81 -9.33 -2.48 7.62
N GLU A 82 -8.70 -2.58 6.46
CA GLU A 82 -7.31 -3.05 6.33
C GLU A 82 -6.33 -2.10 7.05
N CYS A 83 -6.56 -0.78 6.98
CA CYS A 83 -5.79 0.21 7.75
C CYS A 83 -5.91 -0.03 9.27
N ASN A 84 -7.14 -0.19 9.77
CA ASN A 84 -7.39 -0.42 11.19
C ASN A 84 -6.81 -1.76 11.68
N ASP A 85 -6.95 -2.82 10.88
CA ASP A 85 -6.37 -4.14 11.18
C ASP A 85 -4.83 -4.06 11.22
N ALA A 86 -4.20 -3.26 10.34
CA ALA A 86 -2.76 -3.04 10.37
C ALA A 86 -2.31 -2.24 11.60
N LEU A 87 -3.05 -1.21 12.01
CA LEU A 87 -2.78 -0.42 13.21
C LEU A 87 -2.97 -1.25 14.49
N ALA A 88 -4.02 -2.07 14.57
CA ALA A 88 -4.26 -2.96 15.69
C ALA A 88 -3.14 -3.99 15.84
N TRP A 89 -2.71 -4.61 14.74
CA TRP A 89 -1.55 -5.50 14.72
C TRP A 89 -0.27 -4.79 15.20
N LEU A 90 -0.04 -3.55 14.75
CA LEU A 90 1.14 -2.78 15.14
C LEU A 90 1.15 -2.53 16.65
N GLU A 91 0.01 -2.12 17.23
CA GLU A 91 -0.11 -1.83 18.66
C GLU A 91 0.06 -3.09 19.52
N GLU A 92 -0.50 -4.23 19.09
CA GLU A 92 -0.27 -5.52 19.73
C GLU A 92 1.23 -5.84 19.78
N LYS A 93 1.92 -5.71 18.65
CA LYS A 93 3.36 -6.00 18.56
C LYS A 93 4.23 -5.01 19.33
N ILE A 94 3.86 -3.72 19.38
CA ILE A 94 4.53 -2.73 20.22
C ILE A 94 4.43 -3.13 21.69
N THR A 95 3.24 -3.52 22.14
CA THR A 95 3.01 -3.96 23.53
C THR A 95 3.86 -5.20 23.85
N MET A 96 3.90 -6.20 22.96
CA MET A 96 4.76 -7.37 23.12
C MET A 96 6.25 -7.00 23.19
N GLN A 97 6.69 -6.05 22.35
CA GLN A 97 8.07 -5.59 22.34
C GLN A 97 8.46 -4.85 23.62
N GLN A 98 7.57 -4.02 24.16
CA GLN A 98 7.80 -3.32 25.42
C GLN A 98 7.87 -4.27 26.62
N ALA A 99 7.12 -5.38 26.58
CA ALA A 99 7.18 -6.43 27.60
C ALA A 99 8.44 -7.32 27.48
N THR A 100 9.17 -7.25 26.36
CA THR A 100 10.35 -8.08 26.10
C THR A 100 11.61 -7.45 26.70
N PRO A 101 12.41 -8.18 27.51
CA PRO A 101 13.67 -7.66 28.04
C PRO A 101 14.66 -7.26 26.93
N LYS A 102 15.45 -6.20 27.14
CA LYS A 102 16.41 -5.67 26.15
C LYS A 102 17.49 -6.66 25.69
N THR A 103 17.71 -7.72 26.48
CA THR A 103 18.67 -8.79 26.17
C THR A 103 18.08 -9.89 25.31
N GLN A 104 16.76 -9.96 25.18
CA GLN A 104 16.06 -10.97 24.38
C GLN A 104 15.87 -10.49 22.94
N PRO A 105 15.73 -11.42 21.97
CA PRO A 105 15.43 -11.08 20.59
C PRO A 105 14.19 -10.17 20.47
N ALA A 106 14.26 -9.21 19.56
CA ALA A 106 13.13 -8.36 19.24
C ALA A 106 11.97 -9.18 18.65
N VAL A 107 10.75 -8.88 19.06
CA VAL A 107 9.51 -9.54 18.60
C VAL A 107 8.76 -8.74 17.51
N LEU A 108 9.21 -7.52 17.25
CA LEU A 108 8.66 -6.62 16.24
C LEU A 108 9.77 -6.03 15.37
N LEU A 109 10.19 -6.72 14.31
CA LEU A 109 11.31 -6.23 13.50
C LEU A 109 10.88 -5.07 12.58
N SER A 110 11.81 -4.15 12.30
CA SER A 110 11.62 -3.04 11.35
C SER A 110 11.17 -3.55 9.98
N ALA A 111 11.78 -4.66 9.52
CA ALA A 111 11.43 -5.34 8.27
C ALA A 111 9.98 -5.89 8.25
N ASP A 112 9.46 -6.38 9.38
CA ASP A 112 8.09 -6.88 9.47
C ASP A 112 7.08 -5.73 9.36
N ILE A 113 7.38 -4.59 10.00
CA ILE A 113 6.57 -3.38 9.90
C ILE A 113 6.55 -2.88 8.46
N GLU A 114 7.72 -2.83 7.81
CA GLU A 114 7.85 -2.42 6.41
C GLU A 114 7.05 -3.35 5.48
N LYS A 115 7.13 -4.66 5.69
CA LYS A 115 6.34 -5.63 4.93
C LYS A 115 4.83 -5.43 5.13
N LYS A 116 4.39 -5.13 6.35
CA LYS A 116 3.00 -4.81 6.66
C LYS A 116 2.56 -3.53 5.93
N ARG A 117 3.38 -2.47 5.95
CA ARG A 117 3.15 -1.22 5.22
C ARG A 117 3.03 -1.45 3.72
N SER A 118 4.01 -2.12 3.12
CA SER A 118 4.03 -2.49 1.71
C SER A 118 2.80 -3.30 1.29
N THR A 119 2.32 -4.20 2.16
CA THR A 119 1.10 -4.99 1.92
C THR A 119 -0.15 -4.11 1.91
N LEU A 120 -0.26 -3.18 2.87
CA LEU A 120 -1.35 -2.21 2.95
C LEU A 120 -1.38 -1.30 1.72
N GLU A 121 -0.24 -0.76 1.31
CA GLU A 121 -0.13 0.11 0.13
C GLU A 121 -0.56 -0.64 -1.14
N ARG A 122 -0.04 -1.84 -1.35
CA ARG A 122 -0.41 -2.66 -2.51
C ARG A 122 -1.90 -2.96 -2.57
N PHE A 123 -2.57 -3.05 -1.42
CA PHE A 123 -4.01 -3.26 -1.34
C PHE A 123 -4.80 -1.97 -1.61
N ALA A 124 -4.46 -0.89 -0.91
CA ALA A 124 -5.24 0.34 -0.91
C ALA A 124 -5.02 1.22 -2.16
N THR A 125 -3.78 1.35 -2.64
CA THR A 125 -3.44 2.19 -3.80
C THR A 125 -4.29 1.96 -5.04
N PRO A 126 -4.54 0.72 -5.53
CA PRO A 126 -5.36 0.51 -6.72
C PRO A 126 -6.85 0.86 -6.52
N ILE A 127 -7.35 0.81 -5.29
CA ILE A 127 -8.73 1.21 -4.97
C ILE A 127 -8.81 2.73 -4.94
N MET A 128 -7.94 3.37 -4.16
CA MET A 128 -7.97 4.81 -3.93
C MET A 128 -7.66 5.64 -5.18
N ASN A 129 -6.89 5.10 -6.13
CA ASN A 129 -6.55 5.79 -7.37
C ASN A 129 -7.53 5.52 -8.53
N ARG A 130 -8.71 4.93 -8.29
CA ARG A 130 -9.70 4.75 -9.35
C ARG A 130 -10.17 6.12 -9.89
N PRO A 131 -10.18 6.33 -11.22
CA PRO A 131 -10.54 7.62 -11.78
C PRO A 131 -12.04 7.91 -11.59
N LYS A 132 -12.38 9.21 -11.48
CA LYS A 132 -13.78 9.67 -11.49
C LYS A 132 -14.47 9.27 -12.80
N PRO A 133 -15.72 8.77 -12.78
CA PRO A 133 -16.48 8.51 -14.00
C PRO A 133 -16.55 9.77 -14.88
N LYS A 134 -16.36 9.62 -16.19
CA LYS A 134 -16.51 10.75 -17.12
C LYS A 134 -17.96 11.23 -17.12
N PRO A 135 -18.22 12.55 -17.15
CA PRO A 135 -19.58 13.09 -17.27
C PRO A 135 -20.28 12.47 -18.48
N LYS A 136 -21.51 12.00 -18.30
CA LYS A 136 -22.34 11.54 -19.41
C LYS A 136 -22.64 12.76 -20.27
N VAL A 137 -22.10 12.81 -21.48
CA VAL A 137 -22.56 13.77 -22.50
C VAL A 137 -23.98 13.34 -22.85
N GLU A 138 -24.97 14.15 -22.50
CA GLU A 138 -26.33 14.00 -23.02
C GLU A 138 -26.26 14.18 -24.54
N GLU A 139 -26.49 13.10 -25.29
CA GLU A 139 -26.74 13.23 -26.73
C GLU A 139 -28.02 14.07 -26.89
N PRO A 140 -28.01 15.12 -27.73
CA PRO A 140 -29.18 15.97 -27.90
C PRO A 140 -30.32 15.10 -28.46
N THR A 141 -31.42 15.04 -27.72
CA THR A 141 -32.67 14.45 -28.19
C THR A 141 -33.03 15.09 -29.53
N PRO A 142 -33.19 14.33 -30.62
CA PRO A 142 -33.64 14.91 -31.87
C PRO A 142 -35.07 15.42 -31.69
N GLU A 143 -35.29 16.71 -31.96
CA GLU A 143 -36.63 17.29 -31.98
C GLU A 143 -37.47 16.61 -33.08
N PRO A 144 -38.78 16.40 -32.86
CA PRO A 144 -39.65 15.86 -33.89
C PRO A 144 -39.81 16.91 -35.00
N MET A 145 -39.55 16.52 -36.25
CA MET A 145 -39.87 17.36 -37.42
C MET A 145 -41.39 17.50 -37.52
N ASP A 146 -41.87 18.74 -37.44
CA ASP A 146 -43.23 19.17 -37.76
C ASP A 146 -43.38 19.21 -39.28
N ASP A 147 -44.28 18.38 -39.81
CA ASP A 147 -44.65 18.32 -41.23
C ASP A 147 -45.64 19.47 -41.50
N GLY A 148 -45.10 20.60 -41.98
CA GLY A 148 -45.86 21.82 -42.29
C GLY A 148 -46.14 21.97 -43.78
N GLU A 149 -47.33 21.53 -44.17
CA GLU A 149 -48.02 21.68 -45.46
C GLU A 149 -47.82 23.06 -46.14
N GLY A 150 -47.26 23.06 -47.35
CA GLY A 150 -47.13 24.23 -48.22
C GLY A 150 -48.23 24.26 -49.28
N ALA A 151 -49.12 25.26 -49.16
CA ALA A 151 -50.20 25.58 -50.09
C ALA A 151 -49.73 25.88 -51.52
N ASP A 152 -50.53 25.52 -52.53
CA ASP A 152 -50.91 26.50 -53.56
C ASP A 152 -52.25 26.14 -54.22
N ALA A 153 -53.07 27.18 -54.40
CA ALA A 153 -54.43 27.13 -54.90
C ALA A 153 -54.46 27.65 -56.34
N ALA A 154 -54.99 26.88 -57.28
CA ALA A 154 -55.33 27.34 -58.62
C ALA A 154 -56.85 27.18 -58.85
N PRO A 155 -57.58 28.23 -59.29
CA PRO A 155 -58.99 28.12 -59.66
C PRO A 155 -59.15 27.73 -61.16
N PRO A 156 -60.38 27.42 -61.60
CA PRO A 156 -60.66 26.33 -62.55
C PRO A 156 -60.75 26.81 -64.01
N VAL A 157 -60.62 25.86 -64.94
CA VAL A 157 -61.13 26.02 -66.32
C VAL A 157 -61.96 24.80 -66.72
N ASP A 158 -63.24 25.07 -66.94
CA ASP A 158 -64.26 24.26 -67.58
C ASP A 158 -63.78 23.56 -68.86
N GLY A 159 -64.28 22.33 -69.06
CA GLY A 159 -64.11 21.55 -70.27
C GLY A 159 -64.98 20.31 -70.24
N ASP A 160 -66.28 20.53 -70.45
CA ASP A 160 -67.32 19.53 -70.72
C ASP A 160 -66.95 18.60 -71.90
N GLU A 161 -67.43 17.37 -71.82
CA GLU A 161 -67.17 16.14 -72.60
C GLU A 161 -67.71 16.17 -74.07
N PRO A 162 -68.03 15.04 -74.75
CA PRO A 162 -67.18 13.98 -75.31
C PRO A 162 -67.44 13.70 -76.83
N VAL A 163 -66.65 12.77 -77.39
CA VAL A 163 -66.81 11.98 -78.65
C VAL A 163 -66.51 12.67 -79.98
#